data_AF-A0A6N6KMQ2-F1
#
_entry.id   AF-A0A6N6KMQ2-F1
#
_cell.length_a   1.000
_cell.length_b   1.000
_cell.length_c   1.000
_cell.angle_alpha   90.00
_cell.angle_beta   90.00
_cell.angle_gamma   90.00
#
_symmetry.space_group_name_H-M   'P 1'
#
loop_
_entity.id
_entity.type
_entity.pdbx_description
1 polymer ?
#
loop_
_entity_poly.entity_id
_entity_poly.type
_entity_poly.pdbx_seq_one_letter_code
_entity_poly.pdbx_strand_id
1 'polypeptide(L)' 'MEFLYVLLVIFVVFGISFALINIRHIVVGEEFRGTCASDNPMLKNEIGECTVCGSKPGTACQNDKK' A
#
# COMPACT_ATOMS: atom_id res chain seq x y z
N MET A 1 9.82 23.19 -26.79
CA MET A 1 10.65 22.91 -25.61
C MET A 1 9.80 22.71 -24.37
N GLU A 2 8.84 23.61 -24.11
CA GLU A 2 7.87 23.49 -23.00
C GLU A 2 7.17 22.12 -22.88
N PHE A 3 6.66 21.57 -23.99
CA PHE A 3 5.94 20.29 -23.97
C PHE A 3 6.80 19.13 -23.45
N LEU A 4 8.04 19.01 -23.94
CA LEU A 4 8.96 17.93 -23.58
C LEU A 4 9.41 18.06 -22.11
N TYR A 5 9.57 19.31 -21.64
CA TYR A 5 9.85 19.60 -20.23
C TYR A 5 8.70 19.19 -19.31
N VAL A 6 7.47 19.58 -19.62
CA VAL A 6 6.28 19.19 -18.84
C VAL A 6 6.10 17.66 -18.84
N LEU A 7 6.27 17.02 -20.00
CA LEU A 7 6.20 15.57 -20.13
C LEU A 7 7.23 14.89 -19.22
N LEU A 8 8.48 15.36 -19.19
CA LEU A 8 9.53 14.82 -18.31
C LEU A 8 9.15 14.98 -16.84
N VAL A 9 8.68 16.16 -16.44
CA VAL A 9 8.25 16.41 -15.05
C VAL A 9 7.15 15.43 -14.63
N ILE A 10 6.16 15.17 -15.50
CA ILE A 10 5.10 14.19 -15.24
C ILE A 10 5.71 12.82 -14.96
N PHE A 11 6.55 12.29 -15.86
CA PHE A 11 7.14 10.97 -15.66
C PHE A 11 7.99 10.88 -14.39
N VAL A 12 8.75 11.93 -14.06
CA VAL A 12 9.54 11.98 -12.82
C VAL A 12 8.64 11.92 -11.59
N VAL A 13 7.56 12.73 -11.55
CA VAL A 13 6.64 12.77 -10.42
C VAL A 13 5.90 11.43 -10.25
N PHE A 14 5.44 10.83 -11.35
CA PHE A 14 4.82 9.51 -11.30
C PHE A 14 5.81 8.43 -10.85
N GLY A 15 7.03 8.44 -11.38
CA GLY A 15 8.09 7.50 -10.97
C GLY A 15 8.41 7.59 -9.48
N ILE A 16 8.55 8.82 -8.96
CA ILE A 16 8.76 9.06 -7.53
C ILE A 16 7.55 8.56 -6.71
N SER A 17 6.33 8.81 -7.18
CA SER A 17 5.12 8.35 -6.48
C SER A 17 5.09 6.83 -6.32
N PHE A 18 5.38 6.07 -7.39
CA PHE A 18 5.45 4.61 -7.32
C PHE A 18 6.57 4.11 -6.42
N ALA A 19 7.74 4.77 -6.47
CA ALA A 19 8.86 4.45 -5.58
C ALA A 19 8.50 4.69 -4.10
N LEU A 20 7.82 5.80 -3.80
CA LEU A 20 7.42 6.14 -2.44
C LEU A 20 6.31 5.23 -1.88
N ILE A 21 5.34 4.82 -2.70
CA ILE A 21 4.31 3.83 -2.30
C ILE A 21 4.98 2.52 -1.85
N ASN A 22 6.07 2.13 -2.50
CA ASN A 22 6.82 0.91 -2.20
C ASN A 22 8.12 1.16 -1.41
N ILE A 23 8.25 2.30 -0.73
CA ILE A 23 9.53 2.71 -0.10
C ILE A 23 10.03 1.69 0.93
N ARG A 24 9.12 1.03 1.66
CA ARG A 24 9.46 -0.04 2.60
C ARG A 24 10.09 -1.24 1.90
N HIS A 25 9.60 -1.58 0.71
CA HIS A 25 10.17 -2.65 -0.09
C HIS A 25 11.56 -2.27 -0.61
N ILE A 26 11.75 -1.02 -1.07
CA ILE A 26 13.03 -0.53 -1.61
C ILE A 26 14.10 -0.42 -0.52
N VAL A 27 13.75 0.10 0.67
CA VAL A 27 14.73 0.39 1.74
C VAL A 27 14.92 -0.78 2.70
N VAL A 28 13.86 -1.53 3.00
CA VAL A 28 13.85 -2.57 4.04
C VAL A 28 13.79 -3.98 3.43
N GLY A 29 13.43 -4.11 2.15
CA GLY A 29 13.25 -5.42 1.50
C GLY A 29 11.96 -6.15 1.91
N GLU A 30 11.10 -5.50 2.69
CA GLU A 30 9.86 -6.10 3.19
C GLU A 30 8.64 -5.62 2.41
N GLU A 31 7.63 -6.47 2.29
CA GLU A 31 6.38 -6.13 1.61
C GLU A 31 5.67 -4.93 2.26
N PHE A 32 4.81 -4.26 1.50
CA PHE A 32 3.98 -3.20 2.04
C PHE A 32 3.09 -3.77 3.15
N ARG A 33 3.17 -3.18 4.36
CA ARG A 33 2.23 -3.49 5.43
C ARG A 33 0.95 -2.79 5.05
N GLY A 34 -0.02 -3.55 4.57
CA GLY A 34 -1.38 -3.08 4.37
C GLY A 34 -1.87 -2.33 5.60
N THR A 35 -2.79 -1.41 5.40
CA THR A 35 -3.54 -0.92 6.57
C THR A 35 -4.27 -2.12 7.17
N CYS A 36 -4.56 -2.09 8.46
CA CYS A 36 -5.21 -3.21 9.17
C CYS A 36 -6.41 -3.80 8.41
N ALA A 37 -7.03 -2.93 7.63
CA ALA A 37 -8.22 -3.22 6.92
C ALA A 37 -7.94 -4.00 5.61
N SER A 38 -6.84 -3.72 4.90
CA SER A 38 -6.36 -4.55 3.77
C SER A 38 -6.07 -6.02 4.15
N ASP A 39 -5.80 -6.31 5.43
CA ASP A 39 -5.43 -7.64 5.94
C ASP A 39 -6.51 -8.32 6.80
N ASN A 40 -7.78 -7.86 6.81
CA ASN A 40 -8.84 -8.51 7.58
C ASN A 40 -9.33 -9.82 6.90
N PRO A 41 -9.09 -11.00 7.50
CA PRO A 41 -9.37 -12.28 6.88
C PRO A 41 -10.86 -12.61 6.62
N MET A 42 -11.81 -12.03 7.36
CA MET A 42 -13.24 -12.20 7.03
C MET A 42 -13.68 -11.34 5.83
N LEU A 43 -12.96 -10.25 5.53
CA LEU A 43 -13.36 -9.25 4.54
C LEU A 43 -12.54 -9.31 3.26
N LYS A 44 -11.36 -9.94 3.30
CA LYS A 44 -10.49 -10.21 2.14
C LYS A 44 -11.21 -10.89 0.97
N ASN A 45 -12.19 -11.74 1.26
CA ASN A 45 -12.95 -12.49 0.24
C ASN A 45 -14.26 -11.81 -0.19
N GLU A 46 -14.75 -10.81 0.56
CA GLU A 46 -16.10 -10.25 0.39
C GLU A 46 -16.10 -8.80 -0.12
N ILE A 47 -15.19 -7.95 0.35
CA ILE A 47 -15.19 -6.50 0.02
C ILE A 47 -13.85 -5.99 -0.53
N GLY A 48 -12.81 -6.83 -0.60
CA GLY A 48 -11.45 -6.36 -0.84
C GLY A 48 -10.90 -5.60 0.38
N GLU A 49 -9.90 -4.74 0.19
CA GLU A 49 -9.24 -4.07 1.31
C GLU A 49 -10.24 -3.33 2.23
N CYS A 50 -10.33 -3.74 3.49
CA CYS A 50 -11.29 -3.19 4.45
C CYS A 50 -10.95 -1.71 4.74
N THR A 51 -11.84 -1.00 5.44
CA THR A 51 -11.65 0.39 5.87
C THR A 51 -11.56 0.58 7.39
N VAL A 52 -11.72 -0.49 8.20
CA VAL A 52 -11.64 -0.45 9.67
C VAL A 52 -11.01 -1.72 10.25
N CYS A 53 -9.87 -1.60 10.92
CA CYS A 53 -9.28 -2.68 11.72
C CYS A 53 -8.27 -2.12 12.74
N GLY A 54 -8.19 -2.72 13.93
CA GLY A 54 -7.42 -2.24 15.09
C GLY A 54 -6.25 -3.14 15.58
N SER A 55 -5.77 -4.05 14.74
CA SER A 55 -4.61 -4.93 15.00
C SER A 55 -3.29 -4.15 15.08
N LYS A 56 -2.37 -4.66 15.90
CA LYS A 56 -1.04 -4.07 16.08
C LYS A 56 -0.21 -4.17 14.78
N PRO A 57 0.69 -3.21 14.52
CA PRO A 57 1.51 -3.22 13.32
C PRO A 57 2.40 -4.49 13.28
N GLY A 58 2.26 -5.26 12.20
CA GLY A 58 3.06 -6.49 11.98
C GLY A 58 2.45 -7.79 12.46
N THR A 59 1.25 -7.75 13.05
CA THR A 59 0.46 -8.96 13.30
C THR A 59 -0.64 -9.07 12.26
N ALA A 60 -0.82 -10.25 11.68
CA ALA A 60 -1.98 -10.53 10.86
C ALA A 60 -3.26 -10.25 11.68
N CYS A 61 -4.29 -9.70 11.04
CA CYS A 61 -5.58 -9.53 11.71
C CYS A 61 -6.08 -10.91 12.13
N GLN A 62 -6.26 -11.10 13.43
CA GLN A 62 -6.71 -12.38 13.96
C GLN A 62 -8.18 -12.57 13.56
N ASN A 63 -8.48 -13.65 12.84
CA ASN A 63 -9.84 -14.17 12.82
C ASN A 63 -10.14 -14.66 14.24
N ASP A 64 -10.95 -13.94 15.00
CA ASP A 64 -11.70 -14.62 16.05
C ASP A 64 -12.70 -15.53 15.32
N LYS A 65 -12.31 -16.80 15.13
CA LYS A 65 -13.23 -17.83 14.68
C LYS A 65 -14.34 -17.91 15.73
N LYS A 66 -15.52 -17.40 15.40
CA LYS A 66 -16.77 -17.81 16.03
C LYS A 66 -17.57 -18.65 15.06
#